data_AF-A0A4Z2GD78-F1
#
_entry.id   AF-A0A4Z2GD78-F1
#
_cell.length_a   1.000
_cell.length_b   1.000
_cell.length_c   1.000
_cell.angle_alpha   90.00
_cell.angle_beta   90.00
_cell.angle_gamma   90.00
#
_symmetry.space_group_name_H-M   'P 1'
#
loop_
_entity.id
_entity.type
_entity.pdbx_description
1 polymer ?
#
loop_
_entity_poly.entity_id
_entity_poly.type
_entity_poly.pdbx_seq_one_letter_code
_entity_poly.pdbx_strand_id
1 'polypeptide(L)'
;MSNTPTDNNPAEAKKTDTRMNEKKCSWASYMTNSPTVIVMIGLPARGKTYMSKKLTRYLNWIGVPTKVFNLGVYRREAVRAYKSYDFFRHDNEEAMKIRKQCALVALQDVKAYLSAEGGQIAVFDATNTTRERRDLILAFVKEHSFKVFFVESVCDDPEVIAANILEVKVSSPDYPERHRERVMGDFLKRIECYKVTDMSFIKVMNVGRRFLVNRVQDYIQSKIVYYLMNIHVHSHCLYLCRHGESDHNVEGRIGGDAELSPRGKQVLSS
;
A
#
# COMPACT_ATOMS: atom_id res chain seq x y z
N MET A 1 3.58 -32.99 79.39
CA MET A 1 2.90 -34.16 78.79
C MET A 1 1.50 -33.74 78.38
N SER A 2 1.25 -33.62 77.07
CA SER A 2 -0.02 -33.95 76.39
C SER A 2 0.14 -33.63 74.91
N ASN A 3 -0.39 -34.54 74.09
CA ASN A 3 -0.18 -34.72 72.66
C ASN A 3 -1.24 -33.99 71.80
N THR A 4 -0.79 -33.40 70.67
CA THR A 4 -1.31 -33.39 69.26
C THR A 4 -2.82 -33.16 68.97
N PRO A 5 -3.29 -32.92 67.71
CA PRO A 5 -2.62 -32.82 66.38
C PRO A 5 -3.08 -31.66 65.42
N THR A 6 -2.28 -31.49 64.36
CA THR A 6 -2.60 -31.10 62.96
C THR A 6 -3.47 -29.88 62.64
N ASP A 7 -2.89 -28.94 61.86
CA ASP A 7 -3.59 -28.47 60.66
C ASP A 7 -2.64 -28.11 59.51
N ASN A 8 -3.04 -28.52 58.31
CA ASN A 8 -2.33 -28.39 57.04
C ASN A 8 -2.53 -26.99 56.44
N ASN A 9 -1.45 -26.35 55.95
CA ASN A 9 -1.58 -25.46 54.79
C ASN A 9 -0.24 -25.15 54.09
N PRO A 10 0.05 -25.72 52.91
CA PRO A 10 1.07 -25.21 52.02
C PRO A 10 0.39 -24.35 50.95
N ALA A 11 0.12 -23.09 51.26
CA ALA A 11 -0.47 -22.14 50.32
C ALA A 11 0.44 -20.93 50.13
N GLU A 12 1.58 -21.13 49.48
CA GLU A 12 2.33 -20.01 48.87
C GLU A 12 3.09 -20.45 47.62
N ALA A 13 2.40 -21.12 46.70
CA ALA A 13 2.85 -21.18 45.32
C ALA A 13 2.43 -19.88 44.63
N LYS A 14 3.33 -18.89 44.58
CA LYS A 14 3.23 -17.73 43.67
C LYS A 14 2.97 -18.26 42.26
N LYS A 15 1.73 -18.15 41.77
CA LYS A 15 1.42 -18.26 40.35
C LYS A 15 2.16 -17.13 39.65
N THR A 16 3.34 -17.44 39.15
CA THR A 16 4.00 -16.67 38.10
C THR A 16 3.04 -16.67 36.91
N ASP A 17 2.34 -15.55 36.74
CA ASP A 17 1.54 -15.28 35.56
C ASP A 17 2.51 -15.12 34.38
N THR A 18 2.88 -16.23 33.75
CA THR A 18 3.54 -16.26 32.45
C THR A 18 2.52 -15.81 31.41
N ARG A 19 2.16 -14.51 31.45
CA ARG A 19 1.64 -13.82 30.27
C ARG A 19 2.76 -13.83 29.25
N MET A 20 2.75 -14.87 28.41
CA MET A 20 3.44 -14.88 27.14
C MET A 20 3.18 -13.52 26.49
N ASN A 21 4.26 -12.84 26.11
CA ASN A 21 4.23 -11.55 25.46
C ASN A 21 3.69 -11.75 24.03
N GLU A 22 2.39 -12.03 23.91
CA GLU A 22 1.69 -12.06 22.64
C GLU A 22 1.83 -10.67 22.02
N LYS A 23 2.52 -10.59 20.88
CA LYS A 23 2.60 -9.37 20.10
C LYS A 23 1.16 -8.91 19.84
N LYS A 24 0.71 -7.86 20.53
CA LYS A 24 -0.60 -7.25 20.33
C LYS A 24 -0.70 -6.80 18.88
N CYS A 25 -1.32 -7.62 18.03
CA CYS A 25 -1.56 -7.27 16.63
C CYS A 25 -2.93 -6.61 16.49
N SER A 26 -3.06 -5.68 15.54
CA SER A 26 -4.35 -5.06 15.23
C SER A 26 -5.33 -6.11 14.71
N TRP A 27 -6.63 -5.86 14.81
CA TRP A 27 -7.63 -6.77 14.24
C TRP A 27 -7.43 -6.97 12.73
N ALA A 28 -7.02 -5.92 12.00
CA ALA A 28 -6.71 -6.03 10.58
C ALA A 28 -5.47 -6.91 10.30
N SER A 29 -4.45 -6.82 11.15
CA SER A 29 -3.25 -7.68 11.08
C SER A 29 -3.57 -9.13 11.40
N TYR A 30 -4.39 -9.36 12.43
CA TYR A 30 -4.88 -10.68 12.81
C TYR A 30 -5.64 -11.37 11.66
N MET A 31 -6.50 -10.62 10.96
CA MET A 31 -7.25 -11.12 9.81
C MET A 31 -6.41 -11.31 8.54
N THR A 32 -5.14 -10.89 8.55
CA THR A 32 -4.22 -11.08 7.42
C THR A 32 -3.49 -12.41 7.56
N ASN A 33 -4.16 -13.49 7.16
CA ASN A 33 -3.73 -14.88 7.38
C ASN A 33 -2.49 -15.33 6.58
N SER A 34 -2.17 -14.65 5.48
CA SER A 34 -1.00 -14.99 4.64
C SER A 34 -0.39 -13.71 4.06
N PRO A 35 0.95 -13.62 3.97
CA PRO A 35 1.60 -12.49 3.34
C PRO A 35 1.09 -12.26 1.92
N THR A 36 0.85 -11.00 1.57
CA THR A 36 0.24 -10.61 0.29
C THR A 36 1.14 -9.66 -0.49
N VAL A 37 1.36 -9.95 -1.76
CA VAL A 37 2.04 -9.05 -2.70
C VAL A 37 0.97 -8.29 -3.50
N ILE A 38 0.92 -6.98 -3.30
CA ILE A 38 0.10 -6.08 -4.13
C ILE A 38 0.94 -5.66 -5.34
N VAL A 39 0.46 -5.98 -6.54
CA VAL A 39 1.20 -5.73 -7.77
C VAL A 39 0.54 -4.58 -8.53
N MET A 40 1.24 -3.45 -8.62
CA MET A 40 0.75 -2.30 -9.38
C MET A 40 0.90 -2.55 -10.88
N ILE A 41 -0.12 -2.21 -11.66
CA ILE A 41 -0.10 -2.31 -13.13
C ILE A 41 -0.51 -0.95 -13.72
N GLY A 42 0.16 -0.54 -14.79
CA GLY A 42 -0.29 0.59 -15.60
C GLY A 42 0.86 1.40 -16.19
N LEU A 43 0.53 2.20 -17.19
CA LEU A 43 1.47 3.06 -17.89
C LEU A 43 2.12 4.11 -16.95
N PRO A 44 3.25 4.71 -17.33
CA PRO A 44 3.80 5.87 -16.61
C PRO A 44 2.78 7.01 -16.44
N ALA A 45 2.95 7.83 -15.40
CA ALA A 45 2.07 8.97 -15.08
C ALA A 45 0.58 8.65 -14.83
N ARG A 46 0.27 7.41 -14.43
CA ARG A 46 -1.08 6.95 -14.09
C ARG A 46 -1.33 6.85 -12.58
N GLY A 47 -0.69 7.68 -11.76
CA GLY A 47 -0.95 7.69 -10.31
C GLY A 47 -0.57 6.43 -9.51
N LYS A 48 0.10 5.43 -10.11
CA LYS A 48 0.50 4.19 -9.41
C LYS A 48 1.28 4.45 -8.12
N THR A 49 2.39 5.19 -8.19
CA THR A 49 3.21 5.51 -7.02
C THR A 49 2.44 6.29 -5.95
N TYR A 50 1.51 7.16 -6.36
CA TYR A 50 0.62 7.85 -5.44
C TYR A 50 -0.30 6.87 -4.71
N MET A 51 -0.98 5.99 -5.44
CA MET A 51 -1.85 4.96 -4.86
C MET A 51 -1.05 4.01 -3.96
N SER A 52 0.13 3.55 -4.39
CA SER A 52 1.03 2.71 -3.59
C SER A 52 1.34 3.34 -2.24
N LYS A 53 1.79 4.61 -2.25
CA LYS A 53 2.14 5.33 -1.01
C LYS A 53 0.94 5.56 -0.11
N LYS A 54 -0.21 6.01 -0.66
CA LYS A 54 -1.44 6.22 0.13
C LYS A 54 -1.95 4.91 0.73
N LEU A 55 -1.98 3.85 -0.08
CA LEU A 55 -2.43 2.52 0.35
C LEU A 55 -1.52 1.97 1.45
N THR A 56 -0.20 2.03 1.27
CA THR A 56 0.76 1.62 2.30
C THR A 56 0.59 2.43 3.59
N ARG A 57 0.39 3.75 3.50
CA ARG A 57 0.15 4.58 4.70
C ARG A 57 -1.12 4.14 5.43
N TYR A 58 -2.21 3.90 4.69
CA TYR A 58 -3.48 3.44 5.26
C TYR A 58 -3.35 2.06 5.92
N LEU A 59 -2.72 1.10 5.23
CA LEU A 59 -2.54 -0.25 5.75
C LEU A 59 -1.70 -0.27 7.03
N ASN A 60 -0.60 0.50 7.07
CA ASN A 60 0.18 0.66 8.30
C ASN A 60 -0.63 1.37 9.40
N TRP A 61 -1.45 2.37 9.07
CA TRP A 61 -2.28 3.08 10.05
C TRP A 61 -3.33 2.17 10.70
N ILE A 62 -3.94 1.24 9.96
CA ILE A 62 -4.81 0.20 10.53
C ILE A 62 -4.03 -0.95 11.19
N GLY A 63 -2.69 -0.84 11.25
CA GLY A 63 -1.81 -1.76 11.94
C GLY A 63 -1.40 -3.00 11.16
N VAL A 64 -1.44 -2.98 9.82
CA VAL A 64 -0.95 -4.06 8.94
C VAL A 64 0.43 -3.67 8.37
N PRO A 65 1.54 -4.30 8.81
CA PRO A 65 2.89 -3.97 8.35
C PRO A 65 3.01 -4.07 6.84
N THR A 66 3.20 -2.90 6.20
CA THR A 66 3.21 -2.78 4.75
C THR A 66 4.40 -1.95 4.25
N LYS A 67 5.07 -2.39 3.18
CA LYS A 67 6.22 -1.69 2.58
C LYS A 67 6.07 -1.57 1.06
N VAL A 68 6.50 -0.43 0.49
CA VAL A 68 6.52 -0.21 -0.96
C VAL A 68 7.90 -0.55 -1.53
N PHE A 69 7.92 -1.31 -2.62
CA PHE A 69 9.09 -1.65 -3.42
C PHE A 69 8.96 -0.97 -4.79
N ASN A 70 9.56 0.22 -4.91
CA ASN A 70 9.44 1.03 -6.13
C ASN A 70 10.59 0.75 -7.10
N LEU A 71 10.31 0.07 -8.21
CA LEU A 71 11.34 -0.33 -9.20
C LEU A 71 12.07 0.85 -9.85
N GLY A 72 11.47 2.06 -9.82
CA GLY A 72 12.15 3.27 -10.26
C GLY A 72 13.33 3.65 -9.37
N VAL A 73 13.27 3.35 -8.07
CA VAL A 73 14.37 3.55 -7.11
C VAL A 73 15.50 2.56 -7.41
N TYR A 74 15.20 1.26 -7.44
CA TYR A 74 16.15 0.20 -7.79
C TYR A 74 16.88 0.47 -9.12
N ARG A 75 16.14 0.92 -10.14
CA ARG A 75 16.72 1.27 -11.44
C ARG A 75 17.66 2.49 -11.35
N ARG A 76 17.31 3.54 -10.58
CA ARG A 76 18.18 4.72 -10.43
C ARG A 76 19.47 4.39 -9.68
N GLU A 77 19.42 3.47 -8.72
CA GLU A 77 20.61 3.01 -8.00
C GLU A 77 21.51 2.15 -8.89
N ALA A 78 20.91 1.27 -9.71
CA ALA A 78 21.65 0.43 -10.65
C ALA A 78 22.27 1.22 -11.83
N VAL A 79 21.63 2.32 -12.25
CA VAL A 79 22.05 3.11 -13.42
C VAL A 79 22.35 4.54 -12.96
N ARG A 80 23.61 4.77 -12.52
CA ARG A 80 24.08 6.05 -11.94
C ARG A 80 23.96 7.27 -12.88
N ALA A 81 23.83 7.06 -14.19
CA ALA A 81 23.60 8.12 -15.17
C ALA A 81 22.39 7.77 -16.03
N TYR A 82 21.37 8.63 -15.98
CA TYR A 82 20.17 8.48 -16.80
C TYR A 82 20.55 8.57 -18.28
N LYS A 83 20.39 7.47 -19.01
CA LYS A 83 20.28 7.54 -20.48
C LYS A 83 18.82 7.86 -20.80
N SER A 84 18.65 8.73 -21.80
CA SER A 84 17.43 9.12 -22.55
C SER A 84 16.24 8.12 -22.53
N TYR A 85 15.10 8.54 -23.08
CA TYR A 85 13.95 7.65 -23.36
C TYR A 85 14.35 6.34 -24.06
N ASP A 86 15.49 6.31 -24.75
CA ASP A 86 16.13 5.14 -25.36
C ASP A 86 16.32 3.96 -24.39
N PHE A 87 16.49 4.22 -23.10
CA PHE A 87 16.57 3.18 -22.07
C PHE A 87 15.24 2.43 -21.90
N PHE A 88 14.11 3.05 -22.24
CA PHE A 88 12.80 2.43 -22.07
C PHE A 88 12.30 1.68 -23.30
N ARG A 89 12.99 1.80 -24.44
CA ARG A 89 12.60 1.12 -25.68
C ARG A 89 12.62 -0.41 -25.50
N HIS A 90 11.73 -1.09 -26.20
CA HIS A 90 11.60 -2.55 -26.11
C HIS A 90 12.67 -3.29 -26.90
N ASP A 91 13.23 -2.66 -27.93
CA ASP A 91 14.33 -3.15 -28.76
C ASP A 91 15.72 -2.94 -28.13
N ASN A 92 15.79 -2.23 -27.00
CA ASN A 92 17.02 -2.07 -26.23
C ASN A 92 17.22 -3.27 -25.29
N GLU A 93 17.87 -4.32 -25.79
CA GLU A 93 18.12 -5.56 -25.05
C GLU A 93 18.90 -5.33 -23.75
N GLU A 94 19.91 -4.46 -23.76
CA GLU A 94 20.71 -4.12 -22.59
C GLU A 94 19.83 -3.51 -21.49
N ALA A 95 19.02 -2.52 -21.85
CA ALA A 95 18.13 -1.86 -20.90
C ALA A 95 16.98 -2.77 -20.44
N MET A 96 16.50 -3.69 -21.29
CA MET A 96 15.55 -4.74 -20.89
C MET A 96 16.18 -5.67 -19.85
N LYS A 97 17.44 -6.09 -20.05
CA LYS A 97 18.20 -6.93 -19.10
C LYS A 97 18.37 -6.22 -17.75
N ILE A 98 18.77 -4.95 -17.75
CA ILE A 98 18.90 -4.15 -16.52
C ILE A 98 17.54 -4.02 -15.81
N ARG A 99 16.47 -3.67 -16.54
CA ARG A 99 15.12 -3.55 -15.95
C ARG A 99 14.57 -4.88 -15.42
N LYS A 100 14.96 -6.01 -16.01
CA LYS A 100 14.64 -7.35 -15.50
C LYS A 100 15.42 -7.63 -14.22
N GLN A 101 16.72 -7.33 -14.20
CA GLN A 101 17.56 -7.50 -13.02
C GLN A 101 17.07 -6.68 -11.83
N CYS A 102 16.72 -5.40 -12.03
CA CYS A 102 16.15 -4.56 -10.96
C CYS A 102 14.85 -5.15 -10.39
N ALA A 103 14.02 -5.78 -11.23
CA ALA A 103 12.81 -6.44 -10.77
C ALA A 103 13.12 -7.68 -9.91
N LEU A 104 14.10 -8.47 -10.30
CA LEU A 104 14.54 -9.65 -9.54
C LEU A 104 15.11 -9.27 -8.18
N VAL A 105 15.96 -8.24 -8.13
CA VAL A 105 16.50 -7.71 -6.86
C VAL A 105 15.37 -7.23 -5.95
N ALA A 106 14.42 -6.44 -6.49
CA ALA A 106 13.28 -5.99 -5.70
C ALA A 106 12.41 -7.16 -5.19
N LEU A 107 12.25 -8.24 -5.96
CA LEU A 107 11.52 -9.43 -5.50
C LEU A 107 12.26 -10.19 -4.38
N GLN A 108 13.59 -10.21 -4.40
CA GLN A 108 14.37 -10.76 -3.27
C GLN A 108 14.15 -9.95 -2.00
N ASP A 109 14.10 -8.62 -2.10
CA ASP A 109 13.80 -7.76 -0.94
C ASP A 109 12.35 -7.92 -0.47
N VAL A 110 11.39 -8.15 -1.39
CA VAL A 110 10.01 -8.53 -1.04
C VAL A 110 9.98 -9.81 -0.23
N LYS A 111 10.74 -10.84 -0.65
CA LYS A 111 10.86 -12.10 0.08
C LYS A 111 11.42 -11.87 1.48
N ALA A 112 12.54 -11.16 1.59
CA ALA A 112 13.16 -10.87 2.88
C ALA A 112 12.18 -10.15 3.83
N TYR A 113 11.47 -9.15 3.30
CA TYR A 113 10.50 -8.40 4.09
C TYR A 113 9.33 -9.26 4.59
N LEU A 114 8.73 -10.07 3.72
CA LEU A 114 7.56 -10.87 4.06
C LEU A 114 7.89 -12.13 4.88
N SER A 115 9.10 -12.67 4.74
CA SER A 115 9.50 -13.91 5.41
C SER A 115 10.35 -13.72 6.66
N ALA A 116 11.15 -12.66 6.74
CA ALA A 116 12.12 -12.47 7.82
C ALA A 116 11.90 -11.19 8.64
N GLU A 117 11.43 -10.10 8.03
CA GLU A 117 11.27 -8.81 8.72
C GLU A 117 9.88 -8.64 9.39
N GLY A 118 9.00 -9.64 9.30
CA GLY A 118 7.65 -9.57 9.87
C GLY A 118 6.66 -8.72 9.07
N GLY A 119 6.96 -8.43 7.80
CA GLY A 119 6.05 -7.77 6.89
C GLY A 119 4.84 -8.65 6.53
N GLN A 120 3.66 -8.05 6.41
CA GLN A 120 2.45 -8.76 5.96
C GLN A 120 2.07 -8.41 4.53
N ILE A 121 2.34 -7.19 4.07
CA ILE A 121 1.99 -6.76 2.71
C ILE A 121 3.17 -6.06 2.02
N ALA A 122 3.51 -6.52 0.82
CA ALA A 122 4.49 -5.87 -0.04
C ALA A 122 3.80 -5.23 -1.24
N VAL A 123 3.96 -3.92 -1.44
CA VAL A 123 3.45 -3.19 -2.61
C VAL A 123 4.55 -3.10 -3.65
N PHE A 124 4.44 -3.90 -4.71
CA PHE A 124 5.38 -3.93 -5.83
C PHE A 124 5.01 -2.87 -6.87
N ASP A 125 5.60 -1.68 -6.74
CA ASP A 125 5.31 -0.50 -7.56
C ASP A 125 6.19 -0.45 -8.82
N ALA A 126 5.61 -0.91 -9.92
CA ALA A 126 6.20 -0.85 -11.26
C ALA A 126 5.12 -0.75 -12.34
N THR A 127 5.51 -0.71 -13.62
CA THR A 127 4.54 -0.70 -14.73
C THR A 127 3.83 -2.04 -14.92
N ASN A 128 4.57 -3.15 -14.84
CA ASN A 128 4.06 -4.53 -14.95
C ASN A 128 3.05 -4.73 -16.11
N THR A 129 3.26 -4.03 -17.23
CA THR A 129 2.33 -3.96 -18.36
C THR A 129 2.35 -5.21 -19.24
N THR A 130 3.45 -5.97 -19.26
CA THR A 130 3.59 -7.18 -20.07
C THR A 130 3.13 -8.43 -19.31
N ARG A 131 2.60 -9.43 -20.04
CA ARG A 131 2.24 -10.73 -19.48
C ARG A 131 3.46 -11.43 -18.86
N GLU A 132 4.56 -11.51 -19.60
CA GLU A 132 5.81 -12.11 -19.14
C GLU A 132 6.25 -11.59 -17.75
N ARG A 133 6.14 -10.27 -17.52
CA ARG A 133 6.49 -9.68 -16.22
C ARG A 133 5.54 -10.14 -15.12
N ARG A 134 4.24 -10.26 -15.39
CA ARG A 134 3.26 -10.72 -14.41
C ARG A 134 3.39 -12.21 -14.15
N ASP A 135 3.66 -13.02 -15.17
CA ASP A 135 3.89 -14.46 -15.03
C ASP A 135 5.13 -14.73 -14.16
N LEU A 136 6.20 -13.93 -14.32
CA LEU A 136 7.37 -13.96 -13.43
C LEU A 136 6.98 -13.68 -11.96
N ILE A 137 6.16 -12.65 -11.71
CA ILE A 137 5.71 -12.32 -10.35
C ILE A 137 4.80 -13.41 -9.79
N LEU A 138 3.89 -13.96 -10.61
CA LEU A 138 3.00 -15.06 -10.22
C LEU A 138 3.79 -16.33 -9.85
N ALA A 139 4.82 -16.66 -10.62
CA ALA A 139 5.72 -17.77 -10.32
C ALA A 139 6.43 -17.55 -8.97
N PHE A 140 6.98 -16.35 -8.74
CA PHE A 140 7.61 -15.97 -7.48
C PHE A 140 6.65 -16.08 -6.27
N VAL A 141 5.44 -15.55 -6.41
CA VAL A 141 4.41 -15.59 -5.36
C VAL A 141 4.03 -17.04 -5.05
N LYS A 142 3.84 -17.87 -6.08
CA LYS A 142 3.51 -19.29 -5.93
C LYS A 142 4.62 -20.07 -5.24
N GLU A 143 5.87 -19.86 -5.64
CA GLU A 143 7.05 -20.50 -5.04
C GLU A 143 7.15 -20.23 -3.53
N HIS A 144 6.80 -19.02 -3.10
CA HIS A 144 6.92 -18.59 -1.71
C HIS A 144 5.61 -18.68 -0.91
N SER A 145 4.56 -19.27 -1.50
CA SER A 145 3.22 -19.38 -0.87
C SER A 145 2.64 -18.04 -0.41
N PHE A 146 2.93 -16.96 -1.14
CA PHE A 146 2.30 -15.67 -0.91
C PHE A 146 0.96 -15.58 -1.65
N LYS A 147 0.12 -14.64 -1.24
CA LYS A 147 -1.05 -14.21 -2.03
C LYS A 147 -0.66 -13.10 -2.98
N VAL A 148 -1.44 -12.91 -4.05
CA VAL A 148 -1.28 -11.79 -4.99
C VAL A 148 -2.59 -11.04 -5.15
N PHE A 149 -2.49 -9.71 -5.22
CA PHE A 149 -3.62 -8.85 -5.57
C PHE A 149 -3.17 -7.76 -6.53
N PHE A 150 -3.76 -7.69 -7.72
CA PHE A 150 -3.36 -6.71 -8.73
C PHE A 150 -4.15 -5.41 -8.59
N VAL A 151 -3.45 -4.27 -8.69
CA VAL A 151 -4.06 -2.94 -8.73
C VAL A 151 -3.66 -2.28 -10.06
N GLU A 152 -4.57 -2.30 -11.03
CA GLU A 152 -4.35 -1.71 -12.34
C GLU A 152 -4.90 -0.28 -12.39
N SER A 153 -4.04 0.69 -12.69
CA SER A 153 -4.48 2.06 -12.96
C SER A 153 -4.61 2.28 -14.46
N VAL A 154 -5.84 2.48 -14.90
CA VAL A 154 -6.17 2.85 -16.28
C VAL A 154 -6.67 4.29 -16.28
N CYS A 155 -6.15 5.11 -17.17
CA CYS A 155 -6.69 6.44 -17.38
C CYS A 155 -6.57 6.71 -18.88
N ASP A 156 -7.60 7.27 -19.49
CA ASP A 156 -7.55 7.68 -20.89
C ASP A 156 -7.89 9.16 -21.04
N ASP A 157 -8.17 9.83 -19.92
CA ASP A 157 -8.44 11.25 -19.82
C ASP A 157 -7.13 12.06 -20.03
N PRO A 158 -7.00 12.81 -21.13
CA PRO A 158 -5.77 13.50 -21.47
C PRO A 158 -5.41 14.64 -20.53
N GLU A 159 -6.41 15.30 -19.91
CA GLU A 159 -6.18 16.42 -18.98
C GLU A 159 -5.56 15.89 -17.68
N VAL A 160 -6.09 14.77 -17.19
CA VAL A 160 -5.53 14.06 -16.04
C VAL A 160 -4.10 13.59 -16.32
N ILE A 161 -3.81 13.09 -17.53
CA ILE A 161 -2.46 12.69 -17.92
C ILE A 161 -1.51 13.87 -17.84
N ALA A 162 -1.89 15.00 -18.45
CA ALA A 162 -1.09 16.22 -18.44
C ALA A 162 -0.85 16.69 -17.00
N ALA A 163 -1.90 16.78 -16.17
CA ALA A 163 -1.78 17.18 -14.78
C ALA A 163 -0.84 16.26 -13.98
N ASN A 164 -0.97 14.94 -14.10
CA ASN A 164 -0.09 13.99 -13.42
C ASN A 164 1.37 14.07 -13.88
N ILE A 165 1.60 14.37 -15.16
CA ILE A 165 2.95 14.62 -15.68
C ILE A 165 3.51 15.92 -15.07
N LEU A 166 2.70 16.97 -15.02
CA LEU A 166 3.12 18.24 -14.42
C LEU A 166 3.45 18.10 -12.93
N GLU A 167 2.59 17.42 -12.16
CA GLU A 167 2.71 17.29 -10.71
C GLU A 167 3.83 16.34 -10.26
N VAL A 168 4.01 15.20 -10.96
CA VAL A 168 4.89 14.11 -10.50
C VAL A 168 6.12 13.93 -11.39
N LYS A 169 6.13 14.49 -12.61
CA LYS A 169 7.17 14.28 -13.61
C LYS A 169 7.90 15.55 -14.05
N VAL A 170 7.46 16.77 -13.74
CA VAL A 170 8.26 17.98 -14.06
C VAL A 170 9.49 18.14 -13.13
N SER A 171 9.50 17.48 -11.98
CA SER A 171 10.70 17.26 -11.16
C SER A 171 11.54 16.03 -11.60
N SER A 172 11.24 15.42 -12.76
CA SER A 172 11.93 14.25 -13.32
C SER A 172 12.23 14.45 -14.82
N PRO A 173 13.47 14.35 -15.29
CA PRO A 173 13.91 14.84 -16.61
C PRO A 173 13.48 13.99 -17.84
N ASP A 174 12.38 13.23 -17.79
CA ASP A 174 12.26 12.00 -18.59
C ASP A 174 11.44 12.05 -19.90
N TYR A 175 10.69 13.10 -20.28
CA TYR A 175 9.76 12.96 -21.43
C TYR A 175 9.41 14.25 -22.21
N PRO A 176 9.50 14.23 -23.58
CA PRO A 176 8.72 15.07 -24.50
C PRO A 176 7.51 14.33 -25.12
N GLU A 177 6.59 15.10 -25.69
CA GLU A 177 5.24 14.73 -26.15
C GLU A 177 5.13 13.86 -27.42
N ARG A 178 4.01 13.12 -27.48
CA ARG A 178 3.10 12.83 -28.63
C ARG A 178 2.86 11.34 -28.94
N HIS A 179 1.57 10.94 -28.91
CA HIS A 179 0.78 10.35 -30.01
C HIS A 179 -0.51 9.68 -29.45
N ARG A 180 -1.66 10.34 -29.64
CA ARG A 180 -2.98 9.96 -29.07
C ARG A 180 -3.72 8.86 -29.86
N GLU A 181 -3.37 8.60 -31.12
CA GLU A 181 -4.14 7.68 -31.98
C GLU A 181 -3.76 6.19 -31.82
N ARG A 182 -2.56 5.88 -31.32
CA ARG A 182 -2.13 4.49 -31.03
C ARG A 182 -2.79 3.87 -29.79
N VAL A 183 -3.48 4.68 -28.97
CA VAL A 183 -4.00 4.26 -27.66
C VAL A 183 -5.22 3.35 -27.79
N MET A 184 -6.12 3.64 -28.74
CA MET A 184 -7.39 2.90 -28.89
C MET A 184 -7.18 1.46 -29.39
N GLY A 185 -6.23 1.25 -30.30
CA GLY A 185 -5.88 -0.08 -30.83
C GLY A 185 -5.11 -0.97 -29.83
N ASP A 186 -4.30 -0.38 -28.96
CA ASP A 186 -3.65 -1.07 -27.83
C ASP A 186 -4.68 -1.42 -26.74
N PHE A 187 -5.70 -0.57 -26.54
CA PHE A 187 -6.78 -0.78 -25.57
C PHE A 187 -7.63 -2.02 -25.89
N LEU A 188 -8.09 -2.15 -27.14
CA LEU A 188 -8.89 -3.31 -27.58
C LEU A 188 -8.08 -4.61 -27.57
N LYS A 189 -6.83 -4.57 -28.03
CA LYS A 189 -5.91 -5.74 -27.97
C LYS A 189 -5.55 -6.14 -26.55
N ARG A 190 -5.45 -5.18 -25.62
CA ARG A 190 -5.27 -5.46 -24.19
C ARG A 190 -6.50 -6.14 -23.59
N ILE A 191 -7.71 -5.64 -23.85
CA ILE A 191 -8.94 -6.25 -23.34
C ILE A 191 -9.05 -7.72 -23.75
N GLU A 192 -8.75 -8.07 -25.01
CA GLU A 192 -8.70 -9.47 -25.45
C GLU A 192 -7.57 -10.26 -24.78
N CYS A 193 -6.42 -9.63 -24.55
CA CYS A 193 -5.30 -10.27 -23.87
C CYS A 193 -5.49 -10.46 -22.35
N TYR A 194 -6.51 -9.86 -21.74
CA TYR A 194 -6.80 -9.99 -20.31
C TYR A 194 -8.01 -10.88 -20.00
N LYS A 195 -8.45 -11.74 -20.93
CA LYS A 195 -9.32 -12.89 -20.65
C LYS A 195 -8.62 -13.97 -19.79
N VAL A 196 -7.82 -13.57 -18.80
CA VAL A 196 -7.31 -14.43 -17.75
C VAL A 196 -8.26 -14.26 -16.58
N THR A 197 -9.32 -15.06 -16.58
CA THR A 197 -10.50 -14.98 -15.71
C THR A 197 -10.21 -15.26 -14.24
N ASP A 198 -8.99 -15.69 -13.90
CA ASP A 198 -8.69 -16.35 -12.63
C ASP A 198 -7.88 -15.54 -11.62
N MET A 199 -7.56 -14.27 -11.90
CA MET A 199 -6.75 -13.43 -11.01
C MET A 199 -7.58 -12.50 -10.13
N SER A 200 -7.14 -12.30 -8.88
CA SER A 200 -7.70 -11.31 -7.95
C SER A 200 -7.19 -9.91 -8.29
N PHE A 201 -8.07 -8.98 -8.65
CA PHE A 201 -7.65 -7.64 -9.04
C PHE A 201 -8.70 -6.56 -8.82
N ILE A 202 -8.23 -5.31 -8.82
CA ILE A 202 -9.03 -4.10 -9.02
C ILE A 202 -8.43 -3.28 -10.16
N LYS A 203 -9.28 -2.83 -11.09
CA LYS A 203 -8.93 -1.79 -12.07
C LYS A 203 -9.55 -0.48 -11.63
N VAL A 204 -8.70 0.52 -11.41
CA VAL A 204 -9.08 1.90 -11.10
C VAL A 204 -9.05 2.68 -12.41
N MET A 205 -10.22 3.06 -12.91
CA MET A 205 -10.37 3.70 -14.22
C MET A 205 -10.64 5.20 -14.07
N ASN A 206 -9.89 6.01 -14.81
CA ASN A 206 -10.00 7.47 -14.86
C ASN A 206 -10.00 8.10 -13.46
N VAL A 207 -8.96 7.81 -12.67
CA VAL A 207 -8.75 8.41 -11.33
C VAL A 207 -9.89 8.12 -10.35
N GLY A 208 -10.43 6.90 -10.42
CA GLY A 208 -11.49 6.45 -9.51
C GLY A 208 -12.91 6.83 -9.94
N ARG A 209 -13.12 7.27 -11.19
CA ARG A 209 -14.48 7.45 -11.74
C ARG A 209 -15.21 6.11 -11.90
N ARG A 210 -14.49 5.04 -12.22
CA ARG A 210 -15.05 3.68 -12.38
C ARG A 210 -14.09 2.64 -11.85
N PHE A 211 -14.65 1.51 -11.41
CA PHE A 211 -13.88 0.39 -10.87
C PHE A 211 -14.33 -0.92 -11.50
N LEU A 212 -13.40 -1.83 -11.75
CA LEU A 212 -13.69 -3.23 -12.07
C LEU A 212 -12.97 -4.10 -11.04
N VAL A 213 -13.71 -4.84 -10.24
CA VAL A 213 -13.18 -5.71 -9.19
C VAL A 213 -13.45 -7.16 -9.57
N ASN A 214 -12.45 -8.03 -9.43
CA ASN A 214 -12.57 -9.45 -9.73
C ASN A 214 -11.97 -10.29 -8.61
N ARG A 215 -12.70 -11.35 -8.21
CA ARG A 215 -12.26 -12.41 -7.28
C ARG A 215 -11.54 -11.89 -6.03
N VAL A 216 -12.25 -11.11 -5.22
CA VAL A 216 -11.74 -10.73 -3.89
C VAL A 216 -11.69 -11.97 -3.00
N GLN A 217 -10.52 -12.32 -2.48
CA GLN A 217 -10.30 -13.60 -1.78
C GLN A 217 -10.45 -13.50 -0.27
N ASP A 218 -10.23 -12.33 0.32
CA ASP A 218 -10.19 -12.19 1.78
C ASP A 218 -10.52 -10.78 2.28
N TYR A 219 -10.50 -10.65 3.60
CA TYR A 219 -10.77 -9.42 4.34
C TYR A 219 -9.83 -8.28 3.90
N ILE A 220 -8.53 -8.56 3.75
CA ILE A 220 -7.57 -7.49 3.48
C ILE A 220 -7.71 -6.98 2.04
N GLN A 221 -7.95 -7.86 1.06
CA GLN A 221 -8.28 -7.46 -0.31
C GLN A 221 -9.58 -6.64 -0.34
N SER A 222 -10.60 -7.01 0.44
CA SER A 222 -11.85 -6.24 0.56
C SER A 222 -11.61 -4.83 1.13
N LYS A 223 -10.76 -4.70 2.16
CA LYS A 223 -10.34 -3.40 2.72
C LYS A 223 -9.54 -2.56 1.73
N ILE A 224 -8.68 -3.18 0.93
CA ILE A 224 -7.91 -2.51 -0.12
C ILE A 224 -8.87 -1.95 -1.19
N VAL A 225 -9.83 -2.77 -1.67
CA VAL A 225 -10.86 -2.34 -2.62
C VAL A 225 -11.65 -1.16 -2.06
N TYR A 226 -12.17 -1.30 -0.84
CA TYR A 226 -12.92 -0.23 -0.17
C TYR A 226 -12.11 1.06 -0.08
N TYR A 227 -10.84 0.98 0.35
CA TYR A 227 -9.99 2.16 0.44
C TYR A 227 -9.76 2.81 -0.93
N LEU A 228 -9.42 2.03 -1.95
CA LEU A 228 -9.16 2.54 -3.29
C LEU A 228 -10.39 3.17 -3.95
N MET A 229 -11.59 2.73 -3.59
CA MET A 229 -12.85 3.34 -4.06
C MET A 229 -13.14 4.71 -3.44
N ASN A 230 -12.55 5.01 -2.27
CA ASN A 230 -12.81 6.23 -1.50
C ASN A 230 -11.64 7.23 -1.51
N ILE A 231 -10.55 6.94 -2.21
CA ILE A 231 -9.45 7.90 -2.33
C ILE A 231 -9.73 8.90 -3.45
N HIS A 232 -9.63 10.19 -3.11
CA HIS A 232 -9.67 11.27 -4.08
C HIS A 232 -8.26 11.80 -4.34
N VAL A 233 -8.02 12.21 -5.59
CA VAL A 233 -6.74 12.74 -6.07
C VAL A 233 -6.78 14.26 -6.16
N HIS A 234 -7.95 14.89 -6.06
CA HIS A 234 -8.08 16.34 -6.02
C HIS A 234 -7.39 16.93 -4.78
N SER A 235 -6.81 18.12 -4.96
CA SER A 235 -6.24 18.88 -3.84
C SER A 235 -7.37 19.32 -2.91
N HIS A 236 -7.20 19.07 -1.61
CA HIS A 236 -8.15 19.46 -0.57
C HIS A 236 -7.38 20.00 0.63
N CYS A 237 -7.92 21.04 1.26
CA CYS A 237 -7.45 21.53 2.54
C CYS A 237 -8.24 20.85 3.65
N LEU A 238 -7.54 20.14 4.55
CA LEU A 238 -8.14 19.54 5.74
C LEU A 238 -7.68 20.36 6.96
N TYR A 239 -8.62 21.04 7.60
CA TYR A 239 -8.36 21.76 8.85
C TYR A 239 -8.71 20.85 10.02
N LEU A 240 -7.75 20.65 10.93
CA LEU A 240 -7.94 19.88 12.16
C LEU A 240 -7.65 20.81 13.34
N CYS A 241 -8.63 20.99 14.21
CA CYS A 241 -8.48 21.70 15.48
C CYS A 241 -8.97 20.82 16.63
N ARG A 242 -8.47 21.10 17.84
CA ARG A 242 -9.11 20.60 19.06
C ARG A 242 -10.35 21.45 19.35
N HIS A 243 -11.19 20.97 20.25
CA HIS A 243 -12.14 21.83 20.93
C HIS A 243 -11.41 23.02 21.60
N GLY A 244 -12.13 24.13 21.84
CA GLY A 244 -11.60 25.24 22.66
C GLY A 244 -11.21 24.75 24.07
N GLU A 245 -10.35 25.49 24.75
CA GLU A 245 -9.94 25.16 26.14
C GLU A 245 -11.17 24.90 27.03
N SER A 246 -11.21 23.74 27.70
CA SER A 246 -12.28 23.37 28.64
C SER A 246 -11.87 23.56 30.10
N ASP A 247 -12.83 23.59 31.02
CA ASP A 247 -12.54 23.70 32.46
C ASP A 247 -11.66 22.53 32.96
N HIS A 248 -11.89 21.32 32.44
CA HIS A 248 -11.02 20.17 32.71
C HIS A 248 -9.58 20.36 32.19
N ASN A 249 -9.37 21.11 31.10
CA ASN A 249 -8.01 21.43 30.65
C ASN A 249 -7.30 22.35 31.65
N VAL A 250 -8.03 23.33 32.20
CA VAL A 250 -7.50 24.25 33.23
C VAL A 250 -7.12 23.49 34.50
N GLU A 251 -7.93 22.49 34.88
CA GLU A 251 -7.70 21.64 36.05
C GLU A 251 -6.71 20.48 35.81
N GLY A 252 -6.24 20.27 34.58
CA GLY A 252 -5.34 19.16 34.22
C GLY A 252 -5.99 17.77 34.26
N ARG A 253 -7.32 17.69 34.11
CA ARG A 253 -8.09 16.43 34.09
C ARG A 253 -8.18 15.86 32.67
N ILE A 254 -8.14 14.53 32.57
CA ILE A 254 -8.34 13.80 31.31
C ILE A 254 -9.77 13.26 31.19
N GLY A 255 -10.30 13.23 29.97
CA GLY A 255 -11.65 12.75 29.69
C GLY A 255 -12.77 13.62 30.30
N GLY A 256 -13.96 13.02 30.43
CA GLY A 256 -15.18 13.72 30.86
C GLY A 256 -15.83 14.55 29.76
N ASP A 257 -16.83 15.34 30.16
CA ASP A 257 -17.67 16.16 29.27
C ASP A 257 -17.85 17.57 29.86
N ALA A 258 -16.71 18.20 30.20
CA ALA A 258 -16.70 19.52 30.81
C ALA A 258 -16.92 20.64 29.78
N GLU A 259 -17.58 21.70 30.23
CA GLU A 259 -17.86 22.89 29.44
C GLU A 259 -16.58 23.65 29.04
N LEU A 260 -16.74 24.53 28.04
CA LEU A 260 -15.66 25.42 27.59
C LEU A 260 -15.35 26.50 28.63
N SER A 261 -14.06 26.76 28.83
CA SER A 261 -13.58 27.88 29.63
C SER A 261 -13.96 29.21 28.96
N PRO A 262 -13.91 30.35 29.69
CA PRO A 262 -14.12 31.66 29.08
C PRO A 262 -13.18 31.93 27.88
N ARG A 263 -11.95 31.43 27.93
CA ARG A 263 -10.97 31.52 26.84
C ARG A 263 -11.33 30.59 25.68
N GLY A 264 -11.78 29.37 25.97
CA GLY A 264 -12.26 28.43 24.96
C GLY A 264 -13.42 28.99 24.13
N LYS A 265 -14.32 29.75 24.75
CA LYS A 265 -15.45 30.41 24.05
C LYS A 265 -14.99 31.53 23.10
N GLN A 266 -13.93 32.25 23.42
CA GLN A 266 -13.38 33.31 22.56
C GLN A 266 -12.86 32.77 21.22
N VAL A 267 -12.26 31.56 21.24
CA VAL A 267 -11.73 30.89 20.04
C VAL A 267 -12.83 30.48 19.06
N LEU A 268 -14.07 30.26 19.55
CA LEU A 268 -15.22 29.96 18.69
C LEU A 268 -15.85 31.20 18.06
N SER A 269 -15.61 32.37 18.64
CA SER A 269 -16.20 33.65 18.19
C SER A 269 -15.31 34.44 17.21
N SER A 270 -14.10 33.95 16.93
CA SER A 270 -13.12 34.54 16.00
C SER A 270 -13.08 33.81 14.67
#